data_AF-A0A8D9LYA6-F1
#
_entry.id   AF-A0A8D9LYA6-F1
#
_cell.length_a   1.000
_cell.length_b   1.000
_cell.length_c   1.000
_cell.angle_alpha   90.00
_cell.angle_beta   90.00
_cell.angle_gamma   90.00
#
_symmetry.space_group_name_H-M   'P 1'
#
loop_
_entity.id
_entity.type
_entity.pdbx_description
1 polymer ?
#
loop_
_entity_poly.entity_id
_entity_poly.type
_entity_poly.pdbx_seq_one_letter_code
_entity_poly.pdbx_strand_id
1 'polypeptide(L)'
;MFYDYSRFIIYFYIYWADQVESDVPTAALAKKRTFKKFSYKGVDLETLLEMPTDDLVKPFPARIQRRLSRGLTRKPLALIKTLRNA
;
A
#
# COMPACT_ATOMS: atom_id res chain seq x y z
N MET A 1 -12.94 47.58 49.80
CA MET A 1 -12.76 47.17 48.38
C MET A 1 -11.48 46.35 48.26
N PHE A 2 -11.53 45.06 48.56
CA PHE A 2 -10.44 44.14 48.24
C PHE A 2 -10.95 43.25 47.10
N TYR A 3 -10.35 43.40 45.92
CA TYR A 3 -10.58 42.52 44.79
C TYR A 3 -10.00 41.16 45.16
N ASP A 4 -10.88 40.24 45.54
CA ASP A 4 -10.51 38.88 45.92
C ASP A 4 -10.14 38.09 44.66
N TYR A 5 -8.91 38.32 44.19
CA TYR A 5 -8.33 37.70 43.00
C TYR A 5 -8.38 36.18 43.06
N SER A 6 -8.47 35.59 44.26
CA SER A 6 -8.59 34.15 44.46
C SER A 6 -9.83 33.58 43.76
N ARG A 7 -11.00 34.22 43.90
CA ARG A 7 -12.22 33.75 43.24
C ARG A 7 -12.16 33.91 41.71
N PHE A 8 -11.59 35.01 41.24
CA PHE A 8 -11.45 35.28 39.80
C PHE A 8 -10.46 34.31 39.14
N ILE A 9 -9.34 34.00 39.80
CA ILE A 9 -8.34 33.01 39.33
C ILE A 9 -8.93 31.60 39.33
N ILE A 10 -9.73 31.22 40.35
CA ILE A 10 -10.40 29.92 40.38
C ILE A 10 -11.42 29.81 39.22
N TYR A 11 -12.25 30.82 38.99
CA TYR A 11 -13.18 30.83 37.85
C TYR A 11 -12.46 30.85 36.50
N PHE A 12 -11.37 31.59 36.36
CA PHE A 12 -10.55 31.63 35.16
C PHE A 12 -9.83 30.29 34.90
N TYR A 13 -9.32 29.64 35.95
CA TYR A 13 -8.67 28.32 35.85
C TYR A 13 -9.68 27.22 35.52
N ILE A 14 -10.86 27.22 36.15
CA ILE A 14 -11.94 26.27 35.83
C ILE A 14 -12.41 26.48 34.39
N TYR A 15 -12.59 27.73 33.95
CA TYR A 15 -13.02 28.05 32.58
C TYR A 15 -11.95 27.71 31.51
N TRP A 16 -10.67 27.82 31.87
CA TRP A 16 -9.56 27.51 30.96
C TRP A 16 -9.20 26.01 30.95
N ALA A 17 -9.47 25.29 32.05
CA ALA A 17 -9.26 23.85 32.14
C ALA A 17 -10.30 23.02 31.35
N ASP A 18 -11.47 23.58 31.07
CA ASP A 18 -12.55 22.93 30.28
C ASP A 18 -12.39 23.10 28.76
N GLN A 19 -11.26 23.64 28.28
CA GLN A 19 -11.01 23.96 26.86
C GLN A 19 -10.08 22.98 26.13
N VAL A 20 -9.93 21.75 26.62
CA VAL A 20 -9.16 20.71 25.91
C VAL A 20 -9.94 19.40 25.90
N GLU A 21 -11.04 19.38 25.16
CA GLU A 21 -11.51 18.13 24.55
C GLU A 21 -11.85 18.43 23.09
N SER A 22 -10.83 18.39 22.25
CA SER A 22 -11.02 18.12 20.83
C SER A 22 -10.31 16.82 20.55
N ASP A 23 -11.08 15.74 20.64
CA ASP A 23 -10.75 14.45 20.05
C ASP A 23 -10.54 14.66 18.54
N VAL A 24 -9.32 14.99 18.16
CA VAL A 24 -8.86 14.78 16.80
C VAL A 24 -8.38 13.33 16.77
N PRO A 25 -9.16 12.37 16.21
CA PRO A 25 -8.62 11.05 15.94
C PRO A 25 -7.54 11.23 14.87
N THR A 26 -6.29 11.40 15.32
CA THR A 26 -5.08 11.36 14.49
C THR A 26 -4.79 9.90 14.09
N ALA A 27 -5.82 9.21 13.59
CA ALA A 27 -5.80 7.90 12.98
C ALA A 27 -6.20 7.96 11.49
N ALA A 28 -6.52 9.16 10.96
CA ALA A 28 -6.85 9.36 9.56
C ALA A 28 -5.63 9.46 8.63
N LEU A 29 -4.40 9.55 9.17
CA LEU A 29 -3.18 9.67 8.36
C LEU A 29 -2.33 8.40 8.22
N ALA A 30 -2.69 7.30 8.89
CA ALA A 30 -2.20 6.00 8.48
C ALA A 30 -3.05 5.58 7.29
N LYS A 31 -2.59 5.93 6.08
CA LYS A 31 -3.22 5.50 4.83
C LYS A 31 -3.34 3.98 4.89
N LYS A 32 -4.54 3.48 5.27
CA LYS A 32 -4.85 2.05 5.31
C LYS A 32 -4.38 1.50 3.97
N ARG A 33 -3.49 0.51 3.97
CA ARG A 33 -2.95 -0.08 2.74
C ARG A 33 -4.14 -0.66 1.98
N THR A 34 -4.68 0.09 1.03
CA THR A 34 -5.78 -0.39 0.20
C THR A 34 -5.23 -1.46 -0.72
N PHE A 35 -5.92 -2.60 -0.78
CA PHE A 35 -5.58 -3.66 -1.71
C PHE A 35 -5.74 -3.14 -3.14
N LYS A 36 -4.64 -3.02 -3.87
CA LYS A 36 -4.67 -2.68 -5.29
C LYS A 36 -4.80 -3.96 -6.07
N LYS A 37 -5.91 -4.12 -6.80
CA LYS A 37 -6.05 -5.20 -7.78
C LYS A 37 -5.04 -4.98 -8.89
N PHE A 38 -4.17 -5.96 -9.11
CA PHE A 38 -3.13 -5.88 -10.12
C PHE A 38 -3.70 -6.32 -11.46
N SER A 39 -3.72 -5.41 -12.43
CA SER A 39 -3.99 -5.74 -13.83
C SER A 39 -2.75 -5.45 -14.66
N TYR A 40 -2.37 -6.40 -15.52
CA TYR A 40 -1.33 -6.22 -16.51
C TYR A 40 -1.95 -6.16 -17.91
N LYS A 41 -1.87 -4.99 -18.56
CA LYS A 41 -2.35 -4.79 -19.94
C LYS A 41 -3.79 -5.28 -20.18
N GLY A 42 -4.66 -5.12 -19.18
CA GLY A 42 -6.06 -5.55 -19.25
C GLY A 42 -6.30 -7.01 -18.86
N VAL A 43 -5.28 -7.76 -18.48
CA VAL A 43 -5.38 -9.11 -17.91
C VAL A 43 -5.30 -9.03 -16.38
N ASP A 44 -6.17 -9.76 -15.70
CA ASP A 44 -6.16 -9.86 -14.22
C ASP A 44 -5.19 -10.93 -13.72
N LEU A 45 -4.84 -10.88 -12.43
CA LEU A 45 -3.84 -11.75 -11.83
C LEU A 45 -4.20 -13.24 -11.95
N GLU A 46 -5.45 -13.62 -11.68
CA GLU A 46 -5.87 -15.02 -11.70
C GLU A 46 -5.76 -15.61 -13.12
N THR A 47 -6.20 -14.85 -14.11
CA THR A 47 -6.05 -15.23 -15.53
C THR A 47 -4.59 -15.32 -15.94
N LEU A 48 -3.71 -14.45 -15.42
CA LEU A 48 -2.28 -14.46 -15.72
C LEU A 48 -1.58 -15.72 -15.20
N LEU A 49 -2.07 -16.31 -14.10
CA LEU A 49 -1.52 -17.52 -13.50
C LEU A 49 -1.90 -18.78 -14.28
N GLU A 50 -3.12 -18.83 -14.80
CA GLU A 50 -3.64 -19.98 -15.56
C GLU A 50 -3.15 -20.01 -17.01
N MET A 51 -2.81 -18.85 -17.58
CA MET A 51 -2.44 -18.76 -19.00
C MET A 51 -1.16 -19.53 -19.33
N PRO A 52 -1.14 -20.26 -20.47
CA PRO A 52 0.06 -20.90 -20.97
C PRO A 52 1.10 -19.86 -21.42
N THR A 53 2.37 -20.27 -21.44
CA THR A 53 3.49 -19.36 -21.75
C THR A 53 3.38 -18.73 -23.13
N ASP A 54 2.78 -19.42 -24.10
CA ASP A 54 2.63 -18.93 -25.48
C ASP A 54 1.68 -17.73 -25.57
N ASP A 55 0.60 -17.74 -24.80
CA ASP A 55 -0.34 -16.61 -24.74
C ASP A 55 0.17 -15.49 -23.84
N LEU A 56 0.91 -15.84 -22.79
CA LEU A 56 1.58 -14.89 -21.90
C LEU A 56 2.62 -14.03 -22.62
N VAL A 57 3.23 -14.52 -23.70
CA VAL A 57 4.24 -13.77 -24.46
C VAL A 57 3.63 -12.57 -25.19
N LYS A 58 2.42 -12.68 -25.73
CA LYS A 58 1.74 -11.65 -26.55
C LYS A 58 1.61 -10.29 -25.84
N PRO A 59 1.18 -10.19 -24.57
CA PRO A 59 1.08 -8.91 -23.90
C PRO A 59 2.45 -8.26 -23.62
N PHE A 60 3.56 -8.99 -23.54
CA PHE A 60 4.84 -8.38 -23.16
C PHE A 60 5.40 -7.37 -24.20
N PRO A 61 6.32 -6.46 -23.81
CA PRO A 61 7.06 -5.62 -24.73
C PRO A 61 7.96 -6.43 -25.69
N ALA A 62 8.26 -5.89 -26.87
CA ALA A 62 8.97 -6.57 -27.95
C ALA A 62 10.30 -7.22 -27.54
N ARG A 63 11.06 -6.63 -26.61
CA ARG A 63 12.33 -7.19 -26.13
C ARG A 63 12.13 -8.52 -25.39
N ILE A 64 11.13 -8.57 -24.52
CA ILE A 64 10.82 -9.76 -23.72
C ILE A 64 10.27 -10.85 -24.64
N GLN A 65 9.38 -10.49 -25.57
CA GLN A 65 8.88 -11.41 -26.61
C GLN A 65 10.02 -12.07 -27.39
N ARG A 66 10.98 -11.28 -27.90
CA ARG A 66 12.15 -11.79 -28.64
C ARG A 66 13.02 -12.71 -27.80
N ARG A 67 13.17 -12.44 -26.50
CA ARG A 67 13.97 -13.26 -25.60
C ARG A 67 13.28 -14.60 -25.30
N LEU A 68 11.98 -14.59 -25.04
CA LEU A 68 11.22 -15.80 -24.72
C LEU A 68 11.03 -16.71 -25.95
N SER A 69 10.75 -16.13 -27.12
CA SER A 69 10.62 -16.88 -28.39
C SER A 69 11.91 -17.57 -28.84
N ARG A 70 13.08 -16.97 -28.58
CA ARG A 70 14.39 -17.59 -28.87
C ARG A 70 14.76 -18.68 -27.87
N GLY A 71 14.17 -18.66 -26.68
CA GLY A 71 14.52 -19.55 -25.58
C GLY A 71 15.48 -18.93 -24.55
N LEU A 72 15.40 -19.49 -23.34
CA LEU A 72 16.20 -19.08 -22.18
C LEU A 72 17.50 -19.89 -22.11
N THR A 73 18.58 -19.25 -21.67
CA THR A 73 19.87 -19.92 -21.43
C THR A 73 19.84 -20.78 -20.15
N ARG A 74 20.89 -21.58 -19.91
CA ARG A 74 20.95 -22.52 -18.77
C ARG A 74 20.78 -21.85 -17.40
N LYS A 75 21.43 -20.70 -17.17
CA LYS A 75 21.40 -19.98 -15.89
C LYS A 75 19.99 -19.54 -15.48
N PRO A 76 19.20 -18.81 -16.32
CA PRO A 76 17.83 -18.43 -15.96
C PRO A 76 16.87 -19.62 -15.85
N LEU A 77 17.07 -20.69 -16.63
CA LEU A 77 16.26 -21.90 -16.48
C LEU A 77 16.50 -22.61 -15.14
N ALA A 78 17.75 -22.66 -14.68
CA ALA A 78 18.07 -23.22 -13.36
C ALA A 78 17.36 -22.44 -12.24
N LEU A 79 17.36 -21.11 -12.32
CA LEU A 79 16.68 -20.25 -11.36
C LEU A 79 15.15 -20.45 -11.36
N ILE A 80 14.53 -20.57 -12.54
CA ILE A 80 13.09 -20.81 -12.63
C ILE A 80 12.72 -22.15 -11.98
N LYS A 81 13.55 -23.18 -12.15
CA LYS A 81 13.31 -24.50 -11.53
C LYS A 81 13.44 -24.45 -10.01
N THR A 82 14.42 -23.71 -9.46
CA THR A 82 14.55 -23.57 -8.01
C THR A 82 13.38 -22.81 -7.40
N LEU A 83 12.87 -21.78 -8.09
CA LEU A 83 11.74 -20.97 -7.60
C LEU A 83 10.39 -21.70 -7.65
N ARG A 84 10.23 -22.73 -8.49
CA ARG A 84 8.99 -23.52 -8.58
C ARG A 84 8.89 -24.62 -7.52
N ASN A 85 10.01 -25.03 -6.95
CA ASN A 85 10.07 -26.08 -5.94
C ASN A 85 10.12 -25.52 -4.51
N ALA A 86 10.23 -24.19 -4.38
CA ALA A 86 10.27 -23.48 -3.10
C ALA A 86 8.86 -23.24 -2.53
#